data_AF-A0A7S3U388-F1
#
_entry.id   AF-A0A7S3U388-F1
#
_cell.length_a   1.000
_cell.length_b   1.000
_cell.length_c   1.000
_cell.angle_alpha   90.00
_cell.angle_beta   90.00
_cell.angle_gamma   90.00
#
_symmetry.space_group_name_H-M   'P 1'
#
loop_
_entity.id
_entity.type
_entity.pdbx_description
1 polymer ?
#
loop_
_entity_poly.entity_id
_entity_poly.type
_entity_poly.pdbx_seq_one_letter_code
_entity_poly.pdbx_strand_id
1 'polypeptide(L)'
;VGANGTGKSTLLKLMLGELEPTEGEVRQSRMCKIGFYNQHSTDQLAKGVRLAKGELLTPVSYLHHTFPEMNVQAIRNALGRFGLEGHHHLQEISTLSGGQKSRVVFVEMGLRRTHLLLLDEPTNHLDLETVDCLVDGLRAFEGGVMVITHNVELINRVCNEIWVIEEGKVNRFPGEFEEYRDMLAEQLSAIADEDPEEKRREKERKEREAAKAEAESLGDGSRPKSKAQRDRERKEAREAKAAKDAAEAEEKAAREKAEQEAREVEMAAAAAARREAEDARLRRESEIAQAGVGARGRPAQELMSQLLEGASSPLEVCGGLLVLLAEREPLSLVG
;
A
#
# COMPACT_ATOMS: atom_id res chain seq x y z
N VAL A 1 -3.77 -1.04 5.35
CA VAL A 1 -4.64 -1.50 4.24
C VAL A 1 -5.86 -0.59 4.12
N GLY A 2 -6.58 -0.65 3.00
CA GLY A 2 -7.73 0.21 2.71
C GLY A 2 -7.89 0.43 1.20
N ALA A 3 -9.06 0.86 0.75
CA ALA A 3 -9.33 1.08 -0.67
C ALA A 3 -8.42 2.16 -1.30
N ASN A 4 -8.34 2.18 -2.63
CA ASN A 4 -7.58 3.22 -3.32
C ASN A 4 -8.29 4.57 -3.14
N GLY A 5 -7.50 5.62 -2.85
CA GLY A 5 -8.05 6.95 -2.56
C GLY A 5 -8.48 7.19 -1.12
N THR A 6 -8.33 6.24 -0.19
CA THR A 6 -8.70 6.45 1.23
C THR A 6 -7.69 7.28 2.04
N GLY A 7 -6.63 7.80 1.42
CA GLY A 7 -5.64 8.65 2.09
C GLY A 7 -4.43 7.91 2.68
N LYS A 8 -4.17 6.66 2.29
CA LYS A 8 -3.00 5.87 2.74
C LYS A 8 -1.67 6.63 2.57
N SER A 9 -1.37 7.11 1.36
CA SER A 9 -0.15 7.90 1.12
C SER A 9 -0.20 9.28 1.78
N THR A 10 -1.39 9.87 1.96
CA THR A 10 -1.57 11.13 2.68
C THR A 10 -1.17 10.98 4.15
N LEU A 11 -1.52 9.85 4.78
CA LEU A 11 -1.10 9.53 6.15
C LEU A 11 0.43 9.48 6.26
N LEU A 12 1.13 8.86 5.31
CA LEU A 12 2.60 8.85 5.33
C LEU A 12 3.18 10.26 5.20
N LYS A 13 2.62 11.10 4.33
CA LYS A 13 3.06 12.50 4.17
C LYS A 13 2.87 13.32 5.45
N LEU A 14 1.77 13.10 6.18
CA LEU A 14 1.57 13.69 7.51
C LEU A 14 2.64 13.21 8.50
N MET A 15 2.96 11.91 8.51
CA MET A 15 4.01 11.35 9.37
C MET A 15 5.42 11.85 9.02
N LEU A 16 5.68 12.15 7.75
CA LEU A 16 6.93 12.73 7.27
C LEU A 16 7.03 14.24 7.54
N GLY A 17 5.93 14.89 7.94
CA GLY A 17 5.85 16.35 8.10
C GLY A 17 5.84 17.10 6.77
N GLU A 18 5.56 16.42 5.65
CA GLU A 18 5.38 17.06 4.33
C GLU A 18 4.01 17.75 4.21
N LEU A 19 3.05 17.34 5.04
CA LEU A 19 1.73 17.93 5.15
C LEU A 19 1.48 18.37 6.59
N GLU A 20 0.84 19.52 6.75
CA GLU A 20 0.35 19.99 8.05
C GLU A 20 -1.06 19.44 8.28
N PRO A 21 -1.36 18.92 9.48
CA PRO A 21 -2.72 18.48 9.80
C PRO A 21 -3.65 19.68 9.88
N THR A 22 -4.84 19.57 9.27
CA THR A 22 -5.89 20.59 9.37
C THR A 22 -6.38 20.77 10.82
N GLU A 23 -6.48 19.65 11.54
CA GLU A 23 -6.86 19.59 12.95
C GLU A 23 -5.99 18.57 13.69
N GLY A 24 -5.76 18.79 14.99
CA GLY A 24 -4.90 17.95 15.82
C GLY A 24 -3.40 18.25 15.66
N GLU A 25 -2.56 17.31 16.04
CA GLU A 25 -1.10 17.46 15.97
C GLU A 25 -0.39 16.14 15.66
N VAL A 26 0.72 16.22 14.91
CA VAL A 26 1.62 15.09 14.68
C VAL A 26 2.86 15.29 15.55
N ARG A 27 3.05 14.42 16.55
CA ARG A 27 4.20 14.49 17.46
C ARG A 27 5.24 13.43 17.11
N GLN A 28 6.42 13.88 16.69
CA GLN A 28 7.57 13.04 16.43
C GLN A 28 8.71 13.38 17.39
N SER A 29 9.41 12.37 17.90
CA SER A 29 10.64 12.59 18.67
C SER A 29 11.69 13.25 17.79
N ARG A 30 12.38 14.28 18.30
CA ARG A 30 13.45 15.00 17.57
C ARG A 30 14.62 14.12 17.15
N MET A 31 14.81 12.99 17.82
CA MET A 31 15.87 12.03 17.51
C MET A 31 15.42 10.96 16.50
N CYS A 32 14.12 10.86 16.23
CA CYS A 32 13.57 9.89 15.31
C CYS A 32 14.01 10.22 13.88
N LYS A 33 14.53 9.20 13.19
CA LYS A 33 14.98 9.28 11.80
C LYS A 33 14.10 8.34 11.01
N ILE A 34 13.39 8.88 10.03
CA ILE A 34 12.46 8.11 9.20
C ILE A 34 13.14 7.83 7.86
N GLY A 35 13.18 6.57 7.46
CA GLY A 35 13.46 6.17 6.09
C GLY A 35 12.14 6.04 5.33
N PHE A 36 12.05 6.64 4.15
CA PHE A 36 10.86 6.55 3.30
C PHE A 36 11.20 5.89 1.98
N TYR A 37 10.37 4.93 1.56
CA TYR A 37 10.42 4.29 0.25
C TYR A 37 9.07 4.47 -0.42
N ASN A 38 9.08 4.86 -1.69
CA ASN A 38 7.90 4.92 -2.54
C ASN A 38 8.23 4.48 -3.97
N GLN A 39 7.20 4.39 -4.82
CA GLN A 39 7.34 4.02 -6.23
C GLN A 39 8.36 4.89 -7.00
N HIS A 40 8.57 6.15 -6.60
CA HIS A 40 9.52 7.06 -7.27
C HIS A 40 10.93 7.05 -6.68
N SER A 41 11.18 6.26 -5.63
CA SER A 41 12.48 6.24 -4.95
C SER A 41 13.59 5.68 -5.84
N THR A 42 13.28 4.73 -6.71
CA THR A 42 14.20 4.19 -7.72
C THR A 42 14.57 5.24 -8.77
N ASP A 43 13.61 6.06 -9.19
CA ASP A 43 13.85 7.17 -10.13
C ASP A 43 14.69 8.28 -9.50
N GLN A 44 14.62 8.44 -8.18
CA GLN A 44 15.39 9.45 -7.45
C GLN A 44 16.79 8.98 -7.06
N LEU A 45 17.07 7.69 -7.17
CA LEU A 45 18.36 7.10 -6.85
C LEU A 45 19.50 7.85 -7.56
N ALA A 46 20.47 8.31 -6.77
CA ALA A 46 21.65 9.02 -7.23
C ALA A 46 21.39 10.32 -8.03
N LYS A 47 20.16 10.85 -8.05
CA LYS A 47 19.86 12.15 -8.66
C LYS A 47 20.62 13.26 -7.93
N GLY A 48 21.36 14.07 -8.69
CA GLY A 48 22.10 15.21 -8.15
C GLY A 48 23.45 14.86 -7.53
N VAL A 49 23.81 13.57 -7.43
CA VAL A 49 25.13 13.15 -6.96
C VAL A 49 26.17 13.43 -8.04
N ARG A 50 27.25 14.11 -7.66
CA ARG A 50 28.41 14.37 -8.53
C ARG A 50 29.67 13.83 -7.87
N LEU A 51 30.24 12.82 -8.50
CA LEU A 51 31.51 12.23 -8.10
C LEU A 51 32.70 13.02 -8.66
N ALA A 52 33.91 12.64 -8.24
CA ALA A 52 35.12 13.25 -8.76
C ALA A 52 35.26 13.02 -10.27
N LYS A 53 36.02 13.88 -10.94
CA LYS A 53 36.18 13.85 -12.40
C LYS A 53 36.77 12.51 -12.85
N GLY A 54 35.98 11.72 -13.58
CA GLY A 54 36.39 10.42 -14.12
C GLY A 54 35.88 9.20 -13.33
N GLU A 55 35.17 9.41 -12.22
CA GLU A 55 34.52 8.32 -11.48
C GLU A 55 33.15 7.96 -12.07
N LEU A 56 32.90 6.66 -12.22
CA LEU A 56 31.61 6.13 -12.64
C LEU A 56 30.64 6.09 -11.46
N LEU A 57 29.40 6.51 -11.68
CA LEU A 57 28.32 6.45 -10.70
C LEU A 57 27.76 5.03 -10.61
N THR A 58 28.48 4.19 -9.88
CA THR A 58 28.16 2.79 -9.57
C THR A 58 27.54 2.66 -8.18
N PRO A 59 26.80 1.57 -7.86
CA PRO A 59 26.26 1.33 -6.52
C PRO A 59 27.30 1.48 -5.41
N VAL A 60 28.50 0.95 -5.60
CA VAL A 60 29.58 1.07 -4.62
C VAL A 60 30.03 2.52 -4.44
N SER A 61 30.29 3.23 -5.55
CA SER A 61 30.72 4.63 -5.48
C SER A 61 29.66 5.55 -4.88
N TYR A 62 28.38 5.30 -5.20
CA TYR A 62 27.24 6.04 -4.68
C TYR A 62 27.09 5.87 -3.18
N LEU A 63 27.11 4.62 -2.69
CA LEU A 63 26.99 4.33 -1.28
C LEU A 63 28.23 4.78 -0.50
N HIS A 64 29.43 4.65 -1.06
CA HIS A 64 30.66 5.14 -0.42
C HIS A 64 30.70 6.67 -0.35
N HIS A 65 30.16 7.36 -1.36
CA HIS A 65 29.98 8.81 -1.31
C HIS A 65 28.93 9.23 -0.26
N THR A 66 27.87 8.44 -0.09
CA THR A 66 26.78 8.71 0.86
C THR A 66 27.16 8.36 2.30
N PHE A 67 28.00 7.34 2.50
CA PHE A 67 28.49 6.85 3.79
C PHE A 67 30.04 6.74 3.79
N PRO A 68 30.77 7.88 3.82
CA PRO A 68 32.23 7.90 3.69
C PRO A 68 32.98 7.15 4.79
N GLU A 69 32.34 6.93 5.94
CA GLU A 69 32.88 6.18 7.08
C GLU A 69 32.91 4.67 6.84
N MET A 70 32.14 4.16 5.88
CA MET A 70 32.06 2.74 5.57
C MET A 70 33.13 2.33 4.57
N ASN A 71 33.83 1.24 4.86
CA ASN A 71 34.76 0.69 3.88
C ASN A 71 34.01 0.06 2.69
N VAL A 72 34.67 0.05 1.53
CA VAL A 72 34.12 -0.48 0.28
C VAL A 72 33.70 -1.95 0.40
N GLN A 73 34.42 -2.76 1.16
CA GLN A 73 34.09 -4.18 1.32
C GLN A 73 32.78 -4.38 2.09
N ALA A 74 32.52 -3.59 3.12
CA ALA A 74 31.27 -3.60 3.88
C ALA A 74 30.08 -3.20 2.99
N ILE A 75 30.26 -2.19 2.13
CA ILE A 75 29.25 -1.78 1.15
C ILE A 75 28.96 -2.91 0.15
N ARG A 76 30.00 -3.57 -0.39
CA ARG A 76 29.82 -4.71 -1.31
C ARG A 76 29.13 -5.90 -0.63
N ASN A 77 29.46 -6.17 0.63
CA ASN A 77 28.80 -7.20 1.42
C ASN A 77 27.32 -6.86 1.65
N ALA A 78 27.00 -5.59 1.94
CA ALA A 78 25.61 -5.14 2.08
C ALA A 78 24.84 -5.28 0.75
N LEU A 79 25.41 -4.82 -0.38
CA LEU A 79 24.82 -4.99 -1.71
C LEU A 79 24.57 -6.48 -2.03
N GLY A 80 25.54 -7.35 -1.74
CA GLY A 80 25.40 -8.79 -1.93
C GLY A 80 24.32 -9.42 -1.05
N ARG A 81 24.18 -8.96 0.21
CA ARG A 81 23.14 -9.44 1.13
C ARG A 81 21.73 -9.08 0.68
N PHE A 82 21.55 -7.95 0.01
CA PHE A 82 20.30 -7.57 -0.64
C PHE A 82 20.15 -8.18 -2.05
N GLY A 83 20.99 -9.16 -2.39
CA GLY A 83 20.94 -9.95 -3.63
C GLY A 83 21.33 -9.18 -4.89
N LEU A 84 22.08 -8.09 -4.77
CA LEU A 84 22.73 -7.48 -5.93
C LEU A 84 24.02 -8.23 -6.24
N GLU A 85 24.09 -8.88 -7.41
CA GLU A 85 25.28 -9.64 -7.81
C GLU A 85 26.53 -8.77 -7.90
N GLY A 86 27.70 -9.38 -7.62
CA GLY A 86 28.97 -8.67 -7.51
C GLY A 86 29.40 -7.93 -8.78
N HIS A 87 28.97 -8.37 -9.96
CA HIS A 87 29.27 -7.70 -11.22
C HIS A 87 28.45 -6.40 -11.41
N HIS A 88 27.25 -6.33 -10.84
CA HIS A 88 26.43 -5.12 -10.83
C HIS A 88 26.92 -4.05 -9.84
N HIS A 89 27.79 -4.40 -8.88
CA HIS A 89 28.34 -3.46 -7.89
C HIS A 89 29.14 -2.32 -8.53
N LEU A 90 29.77 -2.60 -9.66
CA LEU A 90 30.63 -1.69 -10.42
C LEU A 90 29.99 -1.26 -11.76
N GLN A 91 28.76 -1.69 -12.02
CA GLN A 91 28.00 -1.27 -13.18
C GLN A 91 27.40 0.12 -12.92
N GLU A 92 27.27 0.94 -13.98
CA GLU A 92 26.69 2.27 -13.85
C GLU A 92 25.21 2.19 -13.46
N ILE A 93 24.80 2.95 -12.44
CA ILE A 93 23.44 2.93 -11.88
C ILE A 93 22.40 3.22 -12.97
N SER A 94 22.70 4.09 -13.92
CA SER A 94 21.82 4.42 -15.05
C SER A 94 21.39 3.18 -15.85
N THR A 95 22.28 2.20 -15.98
CA THR A 95 22.09 0.97 -16.77
C THR A 95 21.47 -0.19 -15.98
N LEU A 96 21.30 -0.04 -14.66
CA LEU A 96 20.66 -1.06 -13.82
C LEU A 96 19.15 -1.17 -14.13
N SER A 97 18.62 -2.39 -14.02
CA SER A 97 17.18 -2.64 -14.07
C SER A 97 16.45 -1.97 -12.91
N GLY A 98 15.12 -1.84 -13.01
CA GLY A 98 14.29 -1.30 -11.92
C GLY A 98 14.50 -2.06 -10.61
N GLY A 99 14.44 -3.39 -10.64
CA GLY A 99 14.67 -4.24 -9.45
C GLY A 99 16.08 -4.10 -8.87
N GLN A 100 17.10 -3.99 -9.73
CA GLN A 100 18.48 -3.75 -9.27
C GLN A 100 18.62 -2.38 -8.60
N LYS A 101 18.01 -1.32 -9.15
CA LYS A 101 17.97 0.01 -8.52
C LYS A 101 17.26 -0.05 -7.18
N SER A 102 16.13 -0.76 -7.08
CA SER A 102 15.41 -0.95 -5.82
C SER A 102 16.30 -1.60 -4.75
N ARG A 103 17.09 -2.62 -5.10
CA ARG A 103 18.06 -3.24 -4.16
C ARG A 103 19.08 -2.23 -3.65
N VAL A 104 19.59 -1.33 -4.49
CA VAL A 104 20.51 -0.26 -4.07
C VAL A 104 19.83 0.71 -3.12
N VAL A 105 18.57 1.10 -3.40
CA VAL A 105 17.78 1.96 -2.50
C VAL A 105 17.56 1.27 -1.14
N PHE A 106 17.22 -0.01 -1.12
CA PHE A 106 17.03 -0.74 0.14
C PHE A 106 18.33 -0.85 0.95
N VAL A 107 19.46 -1.05 0.28
CA VAL A 107 20.77 -1.02 0.94
C VAL A 107 21.03 0.36 1.52
N GLU A 108 20.82 1.44 0.76
CA GLU A 108 20.97 2.80 1.26
C GLU A 108 20.10 3.03 2.51
N MET A 109 18.83 2.60 2.47
CA MET A 109 17.91 2.71 3.60
C MET A 109 18.36 1.91 4.82
N GLY A 110 18.86 0.69 4.63
CA GLY A 110 19.38 -0.16 5.70
C GLY A 110 20.70 0.36 6.30
N LEU A 111 21.53 1.03 5.48
CA LEU A 111 22.76 1.67 5.95
C LEU A 111 22.47 2.98 6.71
N ARG A 112 21.36 3.66 6.39
CA ARG A 112 20.89 4.75 7.23
C ARG A 112 20.43 4.19 8.57
N ARG A 113 20.96 4.74 9.66
CA ARG A 113 20.50 4.49 11.04
C ARG A 113 19.12 5.11 11.27
N THR A 114 18.12 4.60 10.57
CA THR A 114 16.72 5.00 10.70
C THR A 114 16.07 4.21 11.85
N HIS A 115 15.14 4.86 12.53
CA HIS A 115 14.38 4.26 13.63
C HIS A 115 13.03 3.73 13.14
N LEU A 116 12.52 4.30 12.05
CA LEU A 116 11.25 3.96 11.44
C LEU A 116 11.40 3.90 9.92
N LEU A 117 10.89 2.85 9.28
CA LEU A 117 10.78 2.71 7.84
C LEU A 117 9.32 2.84 7.41
N LEU A 118 9.05 3.75 6.48
CA LEU A 118 7.76 3.93 5.84
C LEU A 118 7.86 3.47 4.39
N LEU A 119 7.10 2.45 4.01
CA LEU A 119 7.15 1.84 2.68
C LEU A 119 5.79 1.99 1.99
N ASP A 120 5.74 2.74 0.89
CA ASP A 120 4.55 2.90 0.05
C ASP A 120 4.66 2.02 -1.21
N GLU A 121 3.88 0.93 -1.22
CA GLU A 121 3.83 -0.11 -2.24
C GLU A 121 5.22 -0.62 -2.66
N PRO A 122 6.00 -1.17 -1.72
CA PRO A 122 7.42 -1.47 -1.97
C PRO A 122 7.66 -2.59 -2.97
N THR A 123 6.65 -3.45 -3.21
CA THR A 123 6.75 -4.58 -4.15
C THR A 123 6.46 -4.20 -5.59
N ASN A 124 6.00 -2.97 -5.85
CA ASN A 124 5.74 -2.54 -7.21
C ASN A 124 7.04 -2.51 -8.02
N HIS A 125 7.02 -3.12 -9.21
CA HIS A 125 8.18 -3.25 -10.12
C HIS A 125 9.34 -4.11 -9.60
N LEU A 126 9.11 -4.91 -8.54
CA LEU A 126 10.06 -5.91 -8.07
C LEU A 126 9.77 -7.29 -8.68
N ASP A 127 10.82 -8.02 -9.03
CA ASP A 127 10.71 -9.45 -9.28
C ASP A 127 10.57 -10.23 -7.96
N LEU A 128 10.14 -11.50 -8.06
CA LEU A 128 9.88 -12.35 -6.89
C LEU A 128 11.13 -12.50 -5.99
N GLU A 129 12.31 -12.63 -6.60
CA GLU A 129 13.58 -12.78 -5.86
C GLU A 129 13.93 -11.50 -5.06
N THR A 130 13.64 -10.32 -5.62
CA THR A 130 13.85 -9.05 -4.92
C THR A 130 12.83 -8.88 -3.79
N VAL A 131 11.60 -9.39 -3.96
CA VAL A 131 10.60 -9.40 -2.89
C VAL A 131 11.06 -10.27 -1.71
N ASP A 132 11.61 -11.46 -1.96
CA ASP A 132 12.13 -12.31 -0.88
C ASP A 132 13.30 -11.62 -0.14
N CYS A 133 14.23 -11.00 -0.88
CA CYS A 133 15.31 -10.22 -0.27
C CYS A 133 14.80 -9.03 0.56
N LEU A 134 13.74 -8.37 0.10
CA LEU A 134 13.08 -7.29 0.83
C LEU A 134 12.46 -7.83 2.14
N VAL A 135 11.76 -8.95 2.09
CA VAL A 135 11.18 -9.60 3.28
C VAL A 135 12.28 -9.91 4.30
N ASP A 136 13.37 -10.52 3.87
CA ASP A 136 14.50 -10.85 4.75
C ASP A 136 15.16 -9.61 5.35
N GLY A 137 15.30 -8.55 4.55
CA GLY A 137 15.80 -7.26 5.00
C GLY A 137 14.92 -6.60 6.05
N LEU A 138 13.60 -6.61 5.84
CA LEU A 138 12.63 -6.02 6.77
C LEU A 138 12.51 -6.82 8.06
N ARG A 139 12.59 -8.16 8.00
CA ARG A 139 12.62 -9.01 9.20
C ARG A 139 13.87 -8.83 10.05
N ALA A 140 15.00 -8.53 9.41
CA ALA A 140 16.27 -8.24 10.09
C ALA A 140 16.35 -6.82 10.65
N PHE A 141 15.39 -5.94 10.32
CA PHE A 141 15.40 -4.56 10.77
C PHE A 141 14.88 -4.45 12.21
N GLU A 142 15.70 -3.90 13.10
CA GLU A 142 15.38 -3.78 14.54
C GLU A 142 14.50 -2.57 14.89
N GLY A 143 14.22 -1.69 13.91
CA GLY A 143 13.35 -0.52 14.11
C GLY A 143 11.88 -0.79 13.78
N GLY A 144 11.07 0.26 13.79
CA GLY A 144 9.67 0.18 13.37
C GLY A 144 9.54 0.11 11.85
N VAL A 145 8.61 -0.70 11.34
CA VAL A 145 8.28 -0.75 9.91
C VAL A 145 6.79 -0.49 9.74
N MET A 146 6.44 0.44 8.85
CA MET A 146 5.08 0.67 8.39
C MET A 146 5.03 0.44 6.88
N VAL A 147 4.15 -0.45 6.46
CA VAL A 147 4.02 -0.84 5.05
C VAL A 147 2.60 -0.58 4.56
N ILE A 148 2.51 0.11 3.43
CA ILE A 148 1.31 0.19 2.62
C ILE A 148 1.51 -0.76 1.45
N THR A 149 0.74 -1.83 1.41
CA THR A 149 0.82 -2.79 0.31
C THR A 149 -0.49 -3.53 0.11
N HIS A 150 -0.70 -4.03 -1.10
CA HIS A 150 -1.69 -5.03 -1.44
C HIS A 150 -1.09 -6.45 -1.56
N ASN A 151 0.22 -6.60 -1.34
CA ASN A 151 0.90 -7.89 -1.43
C ASN A 151 0.70 -8.73 -0.16
N VAL A 152 -0.11 -9.78 -0.29
CA VAL A 152 -0.46 -10.70 0.79
C VAL A 152 0.77 -11.38 1.40
N GLU A 153 1.74 -11.77 0.57
CA GLU A 153 2.94 -12.47 1.03
C GLU A 153 3.80 -11.56 1.92
N LEU A 154 3.94 -10.29 1.53
CA LEU A 154 4.68 -9.30 2.31
C LEU A 154 4.00 -9.05 3.66
N ILE A 155 2.67 -8.89 3.66
CA ILE A 155 1.89 -8.67 4.88
C ILE A 155 2.07 -9.85 5.84
N ASN A 156 1.82 -11.08 5.36
CA ASN A 156 1.89 -12.28 6.19
C ASN A 156 3.30 -12.58 6.70
N ARG A 157 4.34 -12.23 5.94
CA ARG A 157 5.72 -12.51 6.36
C ARG A 157 6.31 -11.43 7.25
N VAL A 158 5.95 -10.16 7.10
CA VAL A 158 6.65 -9.05 7.76
C VAL A 158 5.79 -8.33 8.80
N CYS A 159 4.49 -8.16 8.54
CA CYS A 159 3.63 -7.35 9.38
C CYS A 159 3.12 -8.15 10.59
N ASN A 160 3.12 -7.50 11.75
CA ASN A 160 2.56 -8.02 13.01
C ASN A 160 1.22 -7.37 13.38
N GLU A 161 0.87 -6.24 12.75
CA GLU A 161 -0.37 -5.52 12.98
C GLU A 161 -0.96 -5.03 11.66
N ILE A 162 -2.29 -5.03 11.59
CA ILE A 162 -3.04 -4.55 10.44
C ILE A 162 -3.83 -3.31 10.85
N TRP A 163 -3.61 -2.23 10.10
CA TRP A 163 -4.31 -0.97 10.26
C TRP A 163 -5.13 -0.69 9.00
N VAL A 164 -6.43 -0.48 9.17
CA VAL A 164 -7.42 -0.29 8.11
C VAL A 164 -7.80 1.18 8.03
N ILE A 165 -7.75 1.75 6.83
CA ILE A 165 -8.18 3.13 6.56
C ILE A 165 -9.50 3.13 5.79
N GLU A 166 -10.58 3.51 6.45
CA GLU A 166 -11.95 3.54 5.93
C GLU A 166 -12.71 4.75 6.49
N GLU A 167 -13.56 5.36 5.66
CA GLU A 167 -14.39 6.52 6.03
C GLU A 167 -13.61 7.67 6.69
N GLY A 168 -12.38 7.88 6.22
CA GLY A 168 -11.50 8.86 6.83
C GLY A 168 -11.18 8.51 8.27
N LYS A 169 -11.06 7.23 8.64
CA LYS A 169 -10.61 6.79 9.95
C LYS A 169 -9.55 5.70 9.85
N VAL A 170 -8.60 5.68 10.79
CA VAL A 170 -7.60 4.61 10.90
C VAL A 170 -7.91 3.73 12.11
N ASN A 171 -8.26 2.47 11.85
CA ASN A 171 -8.62 1.49 12.87
C ASN A 171 -7.66 0.30 12.85
N ARG A 172 -7.26 -0.16 14.03
CA ARG A 172 -6.55 -1.43 14.15
C ARG A 172 -7.52 -2.58 13.91
N PHE A 173 -7.16 -3.51 13.04
CA PHE A 173 -7.88 -4.75 12.86
C PHE A 173 -7.34 -5.81 13.85
N PRO A 174 -8.17 -6.36 14.74
CA PRO A 174 -7.77 -7.37 15.71
C PRO A 174 -7.85 -8.76 15.07
N GLY A 175 -6.95 -9.07 14.12
CA GLY A 175 -6.94 -10.35 13.44
C GLY A 175 -5.83 -10.45 12.40
N GLU A 176 -5.72 -11.63 11.79
CA GLU A 176 -4.78 -11.89 10.70
C GLU A 176 -5.30 -11.34 9.37
N PHE A 177 -4.41 -11.23 8.37
CA PHE A 177 -4.79 -10.68 7.07
C PHE A 177 -5.84 -11.54 6.34
N GLU A 178 -5.82 -12.85 6.56
CA GLU A 178 -6.79 -13.77 5.98
C GLU A 178 -8.21 -13.49 6.48
N GLU A 179 -8.38 -13.26 7.79
CA GLU A 179 -9.66 -12.89 8.39
C GLU A 179 -10.16 -11.53 7.87
N TYR A 180 -9.25 -10.57 7.69
CA TYR A 180 -9.58 -9.28 7.07
C TYR A 180 -10.05 -9.44 5.62
N ARG A 181 -9.42 -10.33 4.84
CA ARG A 181 -9.81 -10.61 3.46
C ARG A 181 -11.19 -11.27 3.39
N ASP A 182 -11.47 -12.21 4.28
CA ASP A 182 -12.74 -12.92 4.32
C ASP A 182 -13.88 -11.96 4.72
N MET A 183 -13.64 -11.09 5.70
CA MET A 183 -14.57 -10.01 6.07
C MET A 183 -14.88 -9.08 4.89
N LEU A 184 -13.86 -8.66 4.13
CA LEU A 184 -14.04 -7.84 2.94
C LEU A 184 -14.84 -8.56 1.84
N ALA A 185 -14.57 -9.85 1.63
CA ALA A 185 -15.30 -10.66 0.66
C ALA A 185 -16.78 -10.76 1.02
N GLU A 186 -17.09 -10.98 2.30
CA GLU A 186 -18.47 -11.05 2.81
C GLU A 186 -19.21 -9.71 2.69
N GLN A 187 -18.53 -8.59 2.98
CA GLN A 187 -19.09 -7.26 2.78
C GLN A 187 -19.37 -6.98 1.30
N LEU A 188 -18.45 -7.35 0.40
CA LEU A 188 -18.64 -7.19 -1.04
C LEU A 188 -19.78 -8.05 -1.57
N SER A 189 -19.92 -9.29 -1.10
CA SER A 189 -21.06 -10.14 -1.48
C SER A 189 -22.38 -9.59 -0.95
N ALA A 190 -22.42 -9.10 0.30
CA ALA A 190 -23.63 -8.49 0.86
C ALA A 190 -24.07 -7.26 0.06
N ILE A 191 -23.12 -6.43 -0.40
CA ILE A 191 -23.42 -5.26 -1.24
C ILE A 191 -23.89 -5.67 -2.65
N ALA A 192 -23.39 -6.78 -3.18
CA ALA A 192 -23.75 -7.30 -4.49
C ALA A 192 -25.10 -8.03 -4.51
N ASP A 193 -25.47 -8.68 -3.39
CA ASP A 193 -26.76 -9.35 -3.19
C ASP A 193 -27.89 -8.37 -2.82
N GLU A 194 -27.56 -7.15 -2.41
CA GLU A 194 -28.53 -6.07 -2.21
C GLU A 194 -29.06 -5.56 -3.56
N ASP A 195 -30.34 -5.85 -3.85
CA ASP A 195 -31.04 -5.41 -5.06
C ASP A 195 -30.90 -3.87 -5.23
N PRO A 196 -30.31 -3.38 -6.35
CA PRO A 196 -30.20 -1.96 -6.63
C PRO A 196 -31.52 -1.19 -6.54
N GLU A 197 -32.66 -1.85 -6.82
CA GLU A 197 -33.99 -1.27 -6.64
C GLU A 197 -34.36 -1.10 -5.16
N GLU A 198 -33.98 -2.02 -4.29
CA GLU A 198 -34.32 -1.98 -2.87
C GLU A 198 -33.59 -0.84 -2.16
N LYS A 199 -32.29 -0.66 -2.45
CA LYS A 199 -31.51 0.51 -2.00
C LYS A 199 -32.08 1.83 -2.50
N ARG A 200 -32.54 1.88 -3.76
CA ARG A 200 -33.14 3.10 -4.34
C ARG A 200 -34.46 3.43 -3.65
N ARG A 201 -35.31 2.44 -3.40
CA ARG A 201 -36.58 2.57 -2.66
C ARG A 201 -36.36 2.99 -1.20
N GLU A 202 -35.35 2.45 -0.54
CA GLU A 202 -35.04 2.80 0.85
C GLU A 202 -34.48 4.23 0.98
N LYS A 203 -33.62 4.65 0.04
CA LYS A 203 -33.13 6.04 -0.05
C LYS A 203 -34.28 7.02 -0.33
N GLU A 204 -35.15 6.71 -1.29
CA GLU A 204 -36.33 7.53 -1.59
C GLU A 204 -37.31 7.61 -0.41
N ARG A 205 -37.44 6.54 0.37
CA ARG A 205 -38.26 6.51 1.59
C ARG A 205 -37.65 7.39 2.68
N LYS A 206 -36.34 7.30 2.93
CA LYS A 206 -35.61 8.14 3.89
C LYS A 206 -35.67 9.63 3.49
N GLU A 207 -35.52 9.94 2.20
CA GLU A 207 -35.68 11.31 1.67
C GLU A 207 -37.12 11.83 1.83
N ARG A 208 -38.14 10.98 1.63
CA ARG A 208 -39.54 11.36 1.87
C ARG A 208 -39.88 11.54 3.34
N GLU A 209 -39.31 10.73 4.22
CA GLU A 209 -39.47 10.85 5.68
C GLU A 209 -38.78 12.12 6.19
N ALA A 210 -37.57 12.42 5.71
CA ALA A 210 -36.86 13.67 6.00
C ALA A 210 -37.63 14.91 5.50
N ALA A 211 -38.12 14.89 4.25
CA ALA A 211 -38.91 15.97 3.69
C ALA A 211 -40.28 16.17 4.41
N LYS A 212 -40.87 15.09 4.94
CA LYS A 212 -42.08 15.18 5.77
C LYS A 212 -41.81 15.80 7.13
N ALA A 213 -40.72 15.39 7.79
CA ALA A 213 -40.31 15.96 9.07
C ALA A 213 -39.98 17.46 8.93
N GLU A 214 -39.37 17.85 7.81
CA GLU A 214 -39.06 19.24 7.50
C GLU A 214 -40.34 20.06 7.20
N ALA A 215 -41.30 19.48 6.47
CA ALA A 215 -42.60 20.12 6.18
C ALA A 215 -43.51 20.25 7.41
N GLU A 216 -43.43 19.34 8.39
CA GLU A 216 -44.15 19.45 9.66
C GLU A 216 -43.53 20.50 10.61
N SER A 217 -42.26 20.87 10.40
CA SER A 217 -41.57 21.92 11.19
C SER A 217 -41.85 23.35 10.72
N LEU A 218 -42.40 23.53 9.50
CA LEU A 218 -42.68 24.84 8.90
C LEU A 218 -44.18 25.11 8.83
N GLY A 219 -44.72 25.60 9.94
CA GLY A 219 -46.09 26.09 10.04
C GLY A 219 -46.30 27.46 9.38
N ASP A 220 -47.28 27.48 8.48
CA ASP A 220 -48.15 28.59 8.05
C ASP A 220 -47.58 29.74 7.20
N GLY A 221 -48.32 30.06 6.13
CA GLY A 221 -48.23 31.35 5.42
C GLY A 221 -47.97 31.30 3.91
N SER A 222 -48.97 30.96 3.08
CA SER A 222 -49.34 31.78 1.89
C SER A 222 -50.51 31.19 1.07
N ARG A 223 -51.36 32.11 0.58
CA ARG A 223 -52.64 31.91 -0.12
C ARG A 223 -52.61 30.81 -1.22
N PRO A 224 -53.68 29.99 -1.38
CA PRO A 224 -53.70 28.96 -2.41
C PRO A 224 -54.01 29.52 -3.80
N LYS A 225 -53.16 29.19 -4.78
CA LYS A 225 -53.53 29.19 -6.22
C LYS A 225 -54.64 28.15 -6.46
N SER A 226 -55.49 28.37 -7.48
CA SER A 226 -56.67 27.54 -7.74
C SER A 226 -56.32 26.04 -7.84
N LYS A 227 -57.16 25.19 -7.23
CA LYS A 227 -56.96 23.74 -7.06
C LYS A 227 -56.64 23.03 -8.39
N ALA A 228 -57.33 23.42 -9.47
CA ALA A 228 -57.16 22.85 -10.81
C ALA A 228 -55.78 23.15 -11.43
N GLN A 229 -55.18 24.29 -11.09
CA GLN A 229 -53.88 24.70 -11.64
C GLN A 229 -52.72 23.98 -10.94
N ARG A 230 -52.86 23.75 -9.62
CA ARG A 230 -51.92 22.96 -8.82
C ARG A 230 -51.91 21.49 -9.24
N ASP A 231 -53.07 20.90 -9.52
CA ASP A 231 -53.16 19.49 -9.91
C ASP A 231 -52.52 19.24 -11.29
N ARG A 232 -52.59 20.21 -12.20
CA ARG A 232 -51.96 20.13 -13.54
C ARG A 232 -50.44 20.24 -13.47
N GLU A 233 -49.91 21.23 -12.74
CA GLU A 233 -48.47 21.39 -12.50
C GLU A 233 -47.88 20.19 -11.75
N ARG A 234 -48.61 19.60 -10.80
CA ARG A 234 -48.16 18.39 -10.08
C ARG A 234 -48.08 17.16 -10.97
N LYS A 235 -48.99 17.05 -11.95
CA LYS A 235 -49.02 15.93 -12.89
C LYS A 235 -47.87 16.03 -13.89
N GLU A 236 -47.64 17.22 -14.45
CA GLU A 236 -46.52 17.50 -15.35
C GLU A 236 -45.16 17.33 -14.64
N ALA A 237 -45.03 17.80 -13.39
CA ALA A 237 -43.81 17.60 -12.61
C ALA A 237 -43.55 16.13 -12.25
N ARG A 238 -44.61 15.33 -12.04
CA ARG A 238 -44.49 13.87 -11.81
C ARG A 238 -44.06 13.13 -13.06
N GLU A 239 -44.63 13.48 -14.21
CA GLU A 239 -44.29 12.87 -15.50
C GLU A 239 -42.86 13.24 -15.91
N ALA A 240 -42.44 14.49 -15.72
CA ALA A 240 -41.06 14.92 -15.97
C ALA A 240 -40.04 14.25 -15.04
N LYS A 241 -40.38 14.08 -13.75
CA LYS A 241 -39.52 13.37 -12.80
C LYS A 241 -39.41 11.88 -13.15
N ALA A 242 -40.52 11.21 -13.48
CA ALA A 242 -40.51 9.81 -13.88
C ALA A 242 -39.70 9.57 -15.16
N ALA A 243 -39.76 10.48 -16.14
CA ALA A 243 -38.95 10.39 -17.35
C ALA A 243 -37.44 10.54 -17.06
N LYS A 244 -37.07 11.45 -16.15
CA LYS A 244 -35.68 11.65 -15.74
C LYS A 244 -35.14 10.45 -14.95
N ASP A 245 -35.93 9.92 -14.02
CA ASP A 245 -35.55 8.78 -13.19
C ASP A 245 -35.39 7.49 -14.01
N ALA A 246 -36.15 7.35 -15.12
CA ALA A 246 -36.03 6.25 -16.08
C ALA A 246 -34.76 6.37 -16.94
N ALA A 247 -34.43 7.57 -17.43
CA ALA A 247 -33.21 7.81 -18.19
C ALA A 247 -31.94 7.56 -17.35
N GLU A 248 -31.92 8.02 -16.09
CA GLU A 248 -30.81 7.76 -15.16
C GLU A 248 -30.68 6.27 -14.82
N ALA A 249 -31.79 5.52 -14.78
CA ALA A 249 -31.76 4.08 -14.55
C ALA A 249 -31.16 3.31 -15.74
N GLU A 250 -31.53 3.70 -16.95
CA GLU A 250 -31.04 3.08 -18.19
C GLU A 250 -29.54 3.36 -18.39
N GLU A 251 -29.08 4.58 -18.09
CA GLU A 251 -27.66 4.94 -18.12
C GLU A 251 -26.85 4.17 -17.06
N LYS A 252 -27.40 4.02 -15.84
CA LYS A 252 -26.75 3.26 -14.77
C LYS A 252 -26.63 1.78 -15.11
N ALA A 253 -27.68 1.17 -15.65
CA ALA A 253 -27.68 -0.23 -16.08
C ALA A 253 -26.68 -0.47 -17.23
N ALA A 254 -26.56 0.45 -18.18
CA ALA A 254 -25.56 0.38 -19.23
C ALA A 254 -24.13 0.46 -18.69
N ARG A 255 -23.89 1.32 -17.68
CA ARG A 255 -22.58 1.48 -17.04
C ARG A 255 -22.17 0.26 -16.20
N GLU A 256 -23.10 -0.30 -15.43
CA GLU A 256 -22.86 -1.51 -14.64
C GLU A 256 -22.55 -2.71 -15.56
N LYS A 257 -23.27 -2.85 -16.67
CA LYS A 257 -23.00 -3.89 -17.67
C LYS A 257 -21.62 -3.74 -18.32
N ALA A 258 -21.22 -2.52 -18.68
CA ALA A 258 -19.90 -2.26 -19.25
C ALA A 258 -18.77 -2.52 -18.24
N GLU A 259 -18.99 -2.23 -16.95
CA GLU A 259 -18.02 -2.50 -15.89
C GLU A 259 -17.89 -4.01 -15.60
N GLN A 260 -18.98 -4.76 -15.65
CA GLN A 260 -18.97 -6.23 -15.56
C GLN A 260 -18.21 -6.87 -16.72
N GLU A 261 -18.48 -6.45 -17.96
CA GLU A 261 -17.77 -6.95 -19.15
C GLU A 261 -16.26 -6.63 -19.08
N ALA A 262 -15.88 -5.44 -18.58
CA ALA A 262 -14.47 -5.09 -18.37
C ALA A 262 -13.79 -5.97 -17.31
N ARG A 263 -14.47 -6.24 -16.18
CA ARG A 263 -13.95 -7.12 -15.12
C ARG A 263 -13.78 -8.57 -15.60
N GLU A 264 -14.71 -9.08 -16.41
CA GLU A 264 -14.57 -10.43 -16.99
C GLU A 264 -13.34 -10.53 -17.91
N VAL A 265 -13.11 -9.51 -18.75
CA VAL A 265 -11.94 -9.45 -19.63
C VAL A 265 -10.64 -9.36 -18.82
N GLU A 266 -10.61 -8.55 -17.77
CA GLU A 266 -9.44 -8.41 -16.89
C GLU A 266 -9.14 -9.70 -16.12
N MET A 267 -10.18 -10.36 -15.59
CA MET A 267 -10.03 -11.63 -14.88
C MET A 267 -9.56 -12.76 -15.81
N ALA A 268 -10.06 -12.79 -17.05
CA ALA A 268 -9.61 -13.73 -18.08
C ALA A 268 -8.14 -13.49 -18.46
N ALA A 269 -7.71 -12.23 -18.58
CA ALA A 269 -6.32 -11.88 -18.85
C ALA A 269 -5.39 -12.28 -17.68
N ALA A 270 -5.81 -12.03 -16.43
CA ALA A 270 -5.06 -12.42 -15.24
C ALA A 270 -4.94 -13.96 -15.11
N ALA A 271 -5.99 -14.69 -15.44
CA ALA A 271 -5.97 -16.16 -15.45
C ALA A 271 -5.03 -16.72 -16.54
N ALA A 272 -5.00 -16.10 -17.72
CA ALA A 272 -4.07 -16.46 -18.79
C ALA A 272 -2.60 -16.21 -18.38
N ALA A 273 -2.31 -15.05 -17.78
CA ALA A 273 -0.96 -14.72 -17.29
C ALA A 273 -0.48 -15.68 -16.18
N ARG A 274 -1.39 -16.11 -15.28
CA ARG A 274 -1.07 -17.11 -14.26
C ARG A 274 -0.71 -18.47 -14.87
N ARG A 275 -1.45 -18.92 -15.89
CA ARG A 275 -1.14 -20.18 -16.59
C ARG A 275 0.21 -20.13 -17.29
N GLU A 276 0.53 -19.03 -17.97
CA GLU A 276 1.86 -18.86 -18.59
C GLU A 276 3.00 -18.87 -17.56
N ALA A 277 2.80 -18.23 -16.41
CA ALA A 277 3.79 -18.22 -15.33
C ALA A 277 3.99 -19.63 -14.72
N GLU A 278 2.91 -20.40 -14.57
CA GLU A 278 2.96 -21.77 -14.06
C GLU A 278 3.65 -22.72 -15.04
N ASP A 279 3.35 -22.61 -16.34
CA ASP A 279 4.02 -23.36 -17.40
C ASP A 279 5.52 -23.01 -17.50
N ALA A 280 5.87 -21.72 -17.35
CA ALA A 280 7.26 -21.28 -17.34
C ALA A 280 8.02 -21.82 -16.11
N ARG A 281 7.35 -21.88 -14.95
CA ARG A 281 7.92 -22.46 -13.73
C ARG A 281 8.18 -23.97 -13.89
N LEU A 282 7.22 -24.72 -14.41
CA LEU A 282 7.36 -26.15 -14.67
C LEU A 282 8.49 -26.47 -15.66
N ARG A 283 8.66 -25.63 -16.70
CA ARG A 283 9.81 -25.74 -17.63
C ARG A 283 11.15 -25.55 -16.92
N ARG A 284 11.26 -24.51 -16.08
CA ARG A 284 12.47 -24.26 -15.27
C ARG A 284 12.76 -25.38 -14.28
N GLU A 285 11.75 -25.89 -13.59
CA GLU A 285 11.90 -27.02 -12.66
C GLU A 285 12.39 -28.28 -13.41
N SER A 286 11.88 -28.54 -14.62
CA SER A 286 12.35 -29.62 -15.49
C SER A 286 13.80 -29.43 -15.95
N GLU A 287 14.19 -28.21 -16.34
CA GLU A 287 15.57 -27.87 -16.73
C GLU A 287 16.55 -28.03 -15.55
N ILE A 288 16.15 -27.61 -14.34
CA ILE A 288 16.95 -27.76 -13.12
C ILE A 288 17.07 -29.25 -12.73
N ALA A 289 15.98 -30.02 -12.84
CA ALA A 289 16.00 -31.46 -12.59
C ALA A 289 16.90 -32.21 -13.59
N GLN A 290 16.97 -31.76 -14.84
CA GLN A 290 17.90 -32.29 -15.85
C GLN A 290 19.36 -31.86 -15.61
N ALA A 291 19.58 -30.68 -15.01
CA ALA A 291 20.91 -30.18 -14.65
C ALA A 291 21.44 -30.76 -13.32
N GLY A 292 20.58 -31.35 -12.49
CA GLY A 292 20.87 -31.80 -11.13
C GLY A 292 21.38 -33.24 -11.00
N VAL A 293 22.51 -33.57 -11.63
CA VAL A 293 23.37 -34.69 -11.17
C VAL A 293 24.64 -34.09 -10.54
N GLY A 294 24.58 -33.85 -9.23
CA GLY A 294 25.77 -33.81 -8.38
C GLY A 294 26.10 -32.47 -7.70
N ALA A 295 25.72 -32.31 -6.43
CA ALA A 295 26.61 -31.82 -5.36
C ALA A 295 25.91 -31.90 -3.99
N ARG A 296 26.58 -32.53 -3.02
CA ARG A 296 26.14 -32.69 -1.62
C ARG A 296 26.41 -31.43 -0.79
N GLY A 297 25.55 -31.21 0.21
CA GLY A 297 25.51 -30.00 1.04
C GLY A 297 26.39 -29.97 2.30
N ARG A 298 26.29 -28.83 2.99
CA ARG A 298 26.39 -28.63 4.45
C ARG A 298 25.44 -27.48 4.84
N PRO A 299 24.73 -27.54 5.98
CA PRO A 299 23.68 -26.57 6.31
C PRO A 299 24.26 -25.25 6.85
N ALA A 300 23.70 -24.13 6.36
CA ALA A 300 24.06 -22.74 6.68
C ALA A 300 23.84 -22.33 8.16
N GLN A 301 23.33 -23.24 8.99
CA GLN A 301 23.01 -22.98 10.41
C GLN A 301 24.25 -22.96 11.31
N GLU A 302 25.35 -23.60 10.92
CA GLU A 302 26.56 -23.74 11.75
C GLU A 302 27.55 -22.56 11.62
N LEU A 303 27.40 -21.75 10.56
CA LEU A 303 28.20 -20.53 10.34
C LEU A 303 27.61 -19.27 11.01
N MET A 304 26.33 -19.32 11.40
CA MET A 304 25.61 -18.19 12.00
C MET A 304 26.00 -17.96 13.46
N SER A 305 26.35 -19.02 14.21
CA SER A 305 26.68 -18.94 15.64
C SER A 305 28.08 -18.40 15.91
N GLN A 306 29.05 -18.62 15.02
CA GLN A 306 30.44 -18.21 15.25
C GLN A 306 30.74 -16.74 14.92
N LEU A 307 29.84 -16.02 14.25
CA LEU A 307 30.06 -14.61 13.86
C LEU A 307 29.40 -13.60 14.81
N LEU A 308 28.57 -14.05 15.76
CA LEU A 308 27.86 -13.19 16.72
C LEU A 308 28.51 -13.12 18.11
N GLU A 309 29.61 -13.84 18.37
CA GLU A 309 30.34 -13.78 19.65
C GLU A 309 31.29 -12.55 19.78
N GLY A 310 31.35 -11.68 18.77
CA GLY A 310 32.33 -10.59 18.69
C GLY A 310 31.92 -9.21 19.22
N ALA A 311 30.71 -9.02 19.75
CA ALA A 311 30.24 -7.70 20.24
C ALA A 311 29.64 -7.79 21.65
N SER A 312 30.52 -7.83 22.65
CA SER A 312 30.25 -7.37 24.02
C SER A 312 29.78 -5.90 23.99
N SER A 313 28.72 -5.41 24.66
CA SER A 313 28.02 -5.83 25.88
C SER A 313 26.69 -5.02 26.00
N PRO A 314 25.78 -5.35 26.96
CA PRO A 314 24.36 -4.96 27.01
C PRO A 314 24.07 -3.76 27.95
N LEU A 315 22.79 -3.32 27.97
CA LEU A 315 22.16 -2.30 28.86
C LEU A 315 22.46 -0.85 28.42
N GLU A 316 21.56 0.14 28.41
CA GLU A 316 20.38 0.44 29.22
C GLU A 316 19.59 1.60 28.55
N VAL A 317 18.25 1.58 28.67
CA VAL A 317 17.32 2.74 28.59
C VAL A 317 17.42 3.67 27.36
N CYS A 318 16.50 3.51 26.41
CA CYS A 318 15.83 4.65 25.76
C CYS A 318 14.39 4.26 25.43
N GLY A 319 13.49 4.53 26.37
CA GLY A 319 12.06 4.55 26.10
C GLY A 319 11.74 5.65 25.07
N GLY A 320 10.74 5.40 24.24
CA GLY A 320 10.16 6.46 23.42
C GLY A 320 9.75 6.06 22.02
N LEU A 321 8.85 5.08 21.89
CA LEU A 321 7.76 5.21 20.91
C LEU A 321 6.52 4.48 21.43
N LEU A 322 5.90 5.03 22.48
CA LEU A 322 4.49 4.80 22.75
C LEU A 322 3.74 5.78 21.84
N VAL A 323 3.53 5.42 20.57
CA VAL A 323 2.39 6.03 19.86
C VAL A 323 1.18 5.50 20.60
N LEU A 324 0.42 6.38 21.25
CA LEU A 324 -0.91 6.08 21.78
C LEU A 324 -1.80 5.70 20.59
N LEU A 325 -1.73 4.43 20.23
CA LEU A 325 -2.68 3.68 19.43
C LEU A 325 -3.22 2.50 20.26
N ALA A 326 -3.07 2.62 21.58
CA ALA A 326 -3.68 1.77 22.58
C ALA A 326 -4.69 2.60 23.37
N GLU A 327 -5.95 2.24 23.17
CA GLU A 327 -7.15 2.61 23.93
C GLU A 327 -7.72 4.02 23.76
N ARG A 328 -8.88 4.00 23.08
CA ARG A 328 -10.00 4.96 23.02
C ARG A 328 -9.99 5.96 21.86
N GLU A 329 -10.84 5.60 20.90
CA GLU A 329 -11.42 6.34 19.78
C GLU A 329 -10.65 6.34 18.45
N PRO A 330 -11.38 6.18 17.31
CA PRO A 330 -10.80 6.10 15.98
C PRO A 330 -10.26 7.47 15.51
N LEU A 331 -9.04 7.49 14.97
CA LEU A 331 -8.41 8.68 14.37
C LEU A 331 -9.17 9.12 13.12
N SER A 332 -9.71 10.34 13.06
CA SER A 332 -10.39 10.88 11.87
C SER A 332 -9.43 11.61 10.91
N LEU A 333 -9.16 11.00 9.77
CA LEU A 333 -8.65 11.60 8.53
C LEU A 333 -9.80 12.29 7.77
N VAL A 334 -10.16 13.51 8.16
CA VAL A 334 -11.07 14.35 7.35
C VAL A 334 -10.23 15.08 6.29
N GLY A 335 -10.52 14.79 5.02
CA GLY A 335 -10.02 15.50 3.85
C GLY A 335 -11.18 15.94 2.97
#